data_AF-A0A4V1SJ93-F1
#
_entry.id   AF-A0A4V1SJ93-F1
#
_cell.length_a   1.000
_cell.length_b   1.000
_cell.length_c   1.000
_cell.angle_alpha   90.00
_cell.angle_beta   90.00
_cell.angle_gamma   90.00
#
_symmetry.space_group_name_H-M   'P 1'
#
loop_
_entity.id
_entity.type
_entity.pdbx_description
1 polymer ?
#
loop_
_entity_poly.entity_id
_entity_poly.type
_entity_poly.pdbx_seq_one_letter_code
_entity_poly.pdbx_strand_id
1 'polypeptide(L)' 'MKSESKLLIELWDAVRDQIQPARRLETALSFIRTFEENGMDERDLQDVLDEDAYLTRAYREVFDLEENHNDGGEDE' A
#
# COMPACT_ATOMS: atom_id res chain seq x y z
N MET A 1 2.12 9.86 13.33
CA MET A 1 3.04 8.69 13.32
C MET A 1 3.25 8.05 14.68
N LYS A 2 2.64 6.88 14.91
CA LYS A 2 2.94 5.97 16.03
C LYS A 2 4.24 5.18 15.80
N SER A 3 4.72 4.46 16.82
CA SER A 3 5.91 3.61 16.72
C SER A 3 5.79 2.51 15.68
N GLU A 4 4.58 1.98 15.46
CA GLU A 4 4.33 0.89 14.51
C GLU A 4 4.44 1.38 13.06
N SER A 5 3.74 2.45 12.68
CA SER A 5 3.90 3.09 11.36
C SER A 5 5.34 3.49 11.07
N LYS A 6 6.04 4.02 12.09
CA LYS A 6 7.46 4.36 11.96
C LYS A 6 8.32 3.13 11.67
N LEU A 7 8.11 2.04 12.38
CA LEU A 7 8.84 0.79 12.16
C LEU A 7 8.60 0.24 10.74
N LEU A 8 7.36 0.32 10.26
CA LEU A 8 7.02 -0.15 8.90
C LEU A 8 7.71 0.68 7.82
N ILE A 9 7.80 2.00 7.99
CA ILE A 9 8.57 2.87 7.10
C ILE A 9 10.06 2.55 7.14
N GLU A 10 10.64 2.38 8.33
CA GLU A 10 12.07 2.05 8.41
C GLU A 10 12.39 0.66 7.81
N LEU A 11 11.49 -0.31 7.97
CA LEU A 11 11.60 -1.62 7.31
C LEU A 11 11.48 -1.48 5.79
N TRP A 12 10.52 -0.71 5.30
CA TRP A 12 10.36 -0.44 3.87
C TRP A 12 11.62 0.22 3.30
N ASP A 13 12.14 1.27 3.92
CA ASP A 13 13.36 1.96 3.47
C ASP A 13 14.56 1.02 3.42
N ALA A 14 14.77 0.21 4.48
CA ALA A 14 15.87 -0.74 4.55
C ALA A 14 15.84 -1.77 3.42
N VAL A 15 14.65 -2.19 2.98
CA VAL A 15 14.47 -3.19 1.93
C VAL A 15 14.42 -2.53 0.54
N ARG A 16 13.76 -1.38 0.38
CA ARG A 16 13.56 -0.65 -0.89
C ARG A 16 14.88 -0.37 -1.60
N ASP A 17 15.92 -0.03 -0.85
CA ASP A 17 17.23 0.30 -1.40
C ASP A 17 17.98 -0.92 -1.93
N GLN A 18 17.60 -2.13 -1.49
CA GLN A 18 18.11 -3.41 -2.00
C GLN A 18 17.29 -3.93 -3.20
N ILE A 19 16.11 -3.36 -3.46
CA ILE A 19 15.22 -3.77 -4.54
C ILE A 19 15.54 -3.00 -5.82
N GLN A 20 15.66 -3.72 -6.94
CA GLN A 20 15.77 -3.12 -8.26
C GLN A 20 14.58 -2.17 -8.53
N PRO A 21 14.79 -0.96 -9.06
CA PRO A 21 13.73 0.04 -9.23
C PRO A 21 12.46 -0.49 -9.93
N ALA A 22 12.61 -1.34 -10.94
CA ALA A 22 11.51 -1.95 -11.69
C ALA A 22 10.59 -2.84 -10.83
N ARG A 23 11.07 -3.36 -9.70
CA ARG A 23 10.34 -4.28 -8.81
C ARG A 23 9.82 -3.62 -7.54
N ARG A 24 10.11 -2.34 -7.32
CA ARG A 24 9.71 -1.62 -6.09
C ARG A 24 8.19 -1.55 -5.95
N LEU A 25 7.48 -1.26 -7.03
CA LEU A 25 6.01 -1.23 -7.02
C LEU A 25 5.40 -2.60 -6.73
N GLU A 26 5.88 -3.66 -7.39
CA GLU A 26 5.45 -5.05 -7.13
C GLU A 26 5.65 -5.43 -5.65
N THR A 27 6.76 -4.99 -5.05
CA THR A 27 7.03 -5.26 -3.65
C THR A 27 6.14 -4.43 -2.72
N ALA A 28 5.92 -3.16 -3.03
CA ALA A 28 5.00 -2.29 -2.30
C ALA A 28 3.57 -2.84 -2.28
N LEU A 29 3.09 -3.39 -3.41
CA LEU A 29 1.80 -4.10 -3.48
C LEU A 29 1.71 -5.26 -2.49
N SER A 30 2.80 -6.01 -2.35
CA SER A 30 2.85 -7.13 -1.38
C SER A 30 2.77 -6.62 0.06
N PHE A 31 3.45 -5.52 0.38
CA PHE A 31 3.38 -4.88 1.70
C PHE A 31 1.97 -4.41 2.04
N ILE A 32 1.31 -3.70 1.12
CA ILE A 32 -0.06 -3.21 1.32
C ILE A 32 -1.03 -4.36 1.58
N ARG A 33 -1.00 -5.42 0.77
CA ARG A 33 -1.85 -6.61 0.98
C ARG A 33 -1.59 -7.25 2.34
N THR A 34 -0.33 -7.34 2.76
CA THR A 34 0.01 -7.85 4.09
C THR A 34 -0.55 -6.95 5.20
N PHE A 35 -0.53 -5.63 5.05
CA PHE A 35 -1.11 -4.72 6.04
C PHE A 35 -2.63 -4.92 6.17
N GLU A 36 -3.32 -5.07 5.05
CA GLU A 36 -4.75 -5.37 4.99
C GLU A 36 -5.08 -6.72 5.65
N GLU A 37 -4.39 -7.79 5.26
CA GLU A 37 -4.58 -9.14 5.80
C GLU A 37 -4.38 -9.22 7.32
N ASN A 38 -3.57 -8.33 7.89
CA ASN A 38 -3.29 -8.25 9.33
C ASN A 38 -4.15 -7.20 10.06
N GLY A 39 -5.07 -6.53 9.37
CA GLY A 39 -6.01 -5.59 9.99
C GLY A 39 -5.33 -4.35 10.55
N MET A 40 -4.37 -3.78 9.81
CA MET A 40 -3.70 -2.54 10.20
C MET A 40 -4.71 -1.40 10.45
N ASP A 41 -4.55 -0.64 11.54
CA ASP A 41 -5.39 0.52 11.84
C ASP A 41 -5.28 1.57 10.72
N GLU A 42 -6.42 2.08 10.27
CA GLU A 42 -6.52 3.01 9.14
C GLU A 42 -5.66 4.28 9.34
N ARG A 43 -5.54 4.78 10.58
CA ARG A 43 -4.71 5.97 10.84
C ARG A 43 -3.23 5.64 10.76
N ASP A 44 -2.85 4.46 11.24
CA ASP A 44 -1.46 4.01 11.16
C ASP A 44 -1.08 3.71 9.70
N LEU A 45 -2.03 3.20 8.90
CA LEU A 45 -1.86 2.99 7.47
C LEU A 45 -1.71 4.34 6.76
N GLN A 46 -2.58 5.31 7.04
CA GLN A 46 -2.46 6.66 6.46
C GLN A 46 -1.11 7.31 6.78
N ASP A 47 -0.65 7.21 8.03
CA ASP A 47 0.69 7.65 8.45
C ASP A 47 1.81 7.00 7.61
N VAL A 48 1.65 5.76 7.14
CA VAL A 48 2.62 5.07 6.25
C VAL A 48 2.49 5.56 4.80
N LEU A 49 1.26 5.73 4.31
CA LEU A 49 1.01 6.15 2.93
C LEU A 49 1.46 7.58 2.65
N ASP A 50 1.45 8.46 3.65
CA ASP A 50 1.88 9.85 3.52
C ASP A 50 3.41 9.99 3.36
N GLU A 51 4.18 8.96 3.76
CA GLU A 51 5.64 9.01 3.80
C GLU A 51 6.32 8.44 2.54
N ASP A 52 5.69 7.52 1.80
CA ASP A 52 6.30 6.91 0.61
C ASP A 52 5.33 6.72 -0.57
N ALA A 53 5.71 7.30 -1.72
CA ALA A 53 4.91 7.30 -2.94
C ALA A 53 4.70 5.92 -3.59
N TYR A 54 5.61 4.95 -3.41
CA TYR A 54 5.38 3.59 -3.91
C TYR A 54 4.31 2.88 -3.08
N LEU A 55 4.31 3.08 -1.75
CA LEU A 55 3.27 2.53 -0.88
C LEU A 55 1.92 3.21 -1.15
N THR A 56 1.88 4.54 -1.32
CA THR A 56 0.65 5.25 -1.73
C THR A 56 0.09 4.71 -3.04
N ARG A 57 0.97 4.51 -4.04
CA ARG A 57 0.55 4.01 -5.35
C ARG A 57 0.08 2.57 -5.28
N ALA A 58 0.78 1.72 -4.54
CA ALA A 58 0.38 0.35 -4.31
C ALA A 58 -0.98 0.26 -3.62
N TYR A 59 -1.25 1.13 -2.64
CA TYR A 59 -2.55 1.21 -1.98
C TYR A 59 -3.68 1.49 -2.98
N ARG A 60 -3.52 2.51 -3.82
CA ARG A 60 -4.49 2.81 -4.88
C ARG A 60 -4.66 1.64 -5.84
N GLU A 61 -3.59 0.97 -6.24
CA GLU A 61 -3.71 -0.19 -7.14
C GLU A 61 -4.42 -1.38 -6.48
N VAL A 62 -4.34 -1.57 -5.15
CA VAL A 62 -5.09 -2.63 -4.47
C VAL A 62 -6.57 -2.24 -4.34
N PHE A 63 -6.87 -1.04 -3.86
CA PHE A 63 -8.21 -0.64 -3.46
C PHE A 63 -9.02 0.10 -4.54
N ASP A 64 -8.39 0.89 -5.42
CA ASP A 64 -9.10 1.51 -6.57
C ASP A 64 -9.46 0.44 -7.63
N LEU A 65 -8.75 -0.70 -7.67
CA LEU A 65 -9.17 -1.86 -8.48
C LEU A 65 -10.40 -2.56 -7.89
N GLU A 66 -10.61 -2.50 -6.57
CA GLU A 66 -11.83 -3.01 -5.95
C GLU A 66 -13.04 -2.09 -6.21
N GLU A 67 -12.86 -0.77 -6.25
CA GLU A 67 -13.95 0.17 -6.54
C GLU A 67 -14.41 0.16 -8.01
N ASN A 68 -13.54 -0.23 -8.95
CA ASN A 68 -13.89 -0.32 -10.39
C ASN A 68 -14.61 -1.62 -10.79
N HIS A 69 -14.99 -2.47 -9.83
CA HIS A 69 -15.79 -3.68 -10.07
C HIS A 69 -17.28 -3.50 -9.70
N ASN A 70 -17.82 -2.29 -9.75
CA ASN A 70 -19.26 -2.03 -9.57
C ASN A 70 -19.83 -0.87 -10.40
N ASP A 71 -19.41 -0.71 -11.67
CA ASP A 71 -20.18 0.11 -12.63
C ASP A 71 -20.32 -0.63 -13.96
N GLY A 72 -21.44 -1.33 -14.07
CA GLY A 72 -21.88 -2.08 -15.24
C GLY A 72 -23.31 -2.57 -15.04
N GLY A 73 -24.12 -1.73 -14.38
CA GLY A 73 -25.56 -1.88 -14.33
C GLY A 73 -26.14 -1.71 -15.73
N GLU A 74 -27.06 -2.61 -16.03
CA GLU A 74 -27.87 -2.73 -17.24
C GLU A 74 -28.46 -1.38 -17.68
N ASP A 75 -28.25 -1.00 -18.94
CA ASP A 75 -29.16 -0.16 -19.71
C ASP A 75 -29.04 -0.56 -21.20
N GLU A 76 -29.72 -1.66 -21.55
CA GLU A 76 -30.29 -1.92 -22.88
C GLU A 76 -31.79 -2.26 -22.74
#